data_AF-A0A1E3V7J2-F1
#
_entry.id   AF-A0A1E3V7J2-F1
#
_cell.length_a   1.000
_cell.length_b   1.000
_cell.length_c   1.000
_cell.angle_alpha   90.00
_cell.angle_beta   90.00
_cell.angle_gamma   90.00
#
_symmetry.space_group_name_H-M   'P 1'
#
loop_
_entity.id
_entity.type
_entity.pdbx_description
1 polymer ?
#
loop_
_entity_poly.entity_id
_entity_poly.type
_entity_poly.pdbx_seq_one_letter_code
_entity_poly.pdbx_strand_id
1 'polypeptide(L)'
;MVLYLTGLATLLLTALSLGPSFAHVLEALPRLTRWSPELWRETTVFNGQFALFAIVGGPLDVAAILVAFLLAYLLSNEKLAFRFCLAGAALMAAALMAWFAIVAPVNSELATWQPGPVPQDFNAVRWRWEVGHMVVAALKALGFVFLCIALLAPRLRRLRAYN
;
A
#
# COMPACT_ATOMS: atom_id res chain seq x y z
N MET A 1 -11.06 -26.23 0.49
CA MET A 1 -9.67 -25.97 0.07
C MET A 1 -9.51 -24.58 -0.58
N VAL A 2 -10.23 -24.29 -1.68
CA VAL A 2 -10.10 -23.03 -2.45
C VAL A 2 -10.20 -21.76 -1.60
N LEU A 3 -11.21 -21.65 -0.73
CA LEU A 3 -11.36 -20.47 0.15
C LEU A 3 -10.15 -20.24 1.07
N TYR A 4 -9.58 -21.32 1.63
CA TYR A 4 -8.44 -21.22 2.54
C TYR A 4 -7.17 -20.79 1.80
N LEU A 5 -6.91 -21.37 0.63
CA LEU A 5 -5.77 -20.98 -0.20
C LEU A 5 -5.91 -19.54 -0.70
N THR A 6 -7.11 -19.12 -1.11
CA THR A 6 -7.40 -17.74 -1.51
C THR A 6 -7.22 -16.78 -0.34
N GLY A 7 -7.69 -17.15 0.85
CA GLY A 7 -7.49 -16.38 2.08
C GLY A 7 -6.01 -16.22 2.45
N LEU A 8 -5.24 -17.30 2.41
CA LEU A 8 -3.80 -17.28 2.65
C LEU A 8 -3.08 -16.40 1.63
N ALA A 9 -3.36 -16.58 0.34
CA ALA A 9 -2.78 -15.78 -0.73
C ALA A 9 -3.14 -14.30 -0.58
N THR A 10 -4.39 -13.98 -0.22
CA THR A 10 -4.84 -12.61 0.05
C THR A 10 -3.98 -11.98 1.14
N LEU A 11 -3.86 -12.63 2.31
CA LEU A 11 -3.10 -12.09 3.44
C LEU A 11 -1.61 -11.94 3.12
N LEU A 12 -1.01 -12.93 2.46
CA LEU A 12 0.40 -12.89 2.08
C LEU A 12 0.68 -11.74 1.11
N LEU A 13 -0.07 -11.66 0.01
CA LEU A 13 0.14 -10.63 -1.03
C LEU A 13 -0.11 -9.23 -0.50
N THR A 14 -1.16 -9.04 0.31
CA THR A 14 -1.49 -7.74 0.91
C THR A 14 -0.49 -7.32 1.98
N ALA A 15 0.05 -8.25 2.76
CA ALA A 15 1.14 -7.98 3.71
C ALA A 15 2.44 -7.58 2.98
N LEU A 16 2.82 -8.31 1.92
CA LEU A 16 3.98 -7.98 1.10
C LEU A 16 3.79 -6.63 0.38
N SER A 17 2.57 -6.30 -0.04
CA SER A 17 2.20 -5.00 -0.63
C SER A 17 2.28 -3.85 0.39
N LEU A 18 1.87 -4.09 1.65
CA LEU A 18 1.90 -3.12 2.74
C LEU A 18 3.33 -2.87 3.25
N GLY A 19 4.17 -3.90 3.31
CA GLY A 19 5.52 -3.83 3.90
C GLY A 19 6.35 -2.63 3.41
N PRO A 20 6.55 -2.44 2.10
CA PRO A 20 7.28 -1.30 1.55
C PRO A 20 6.66 0.05 1.90
N SER A 21 5.31 0.15 1.90
CA SER A 21 4.61 1.38 2.27
C SER A 21 4.74 1.68 3.76
N PHE A 22 4.74 0.66 4.62
CA PHE A 22 4.96 0.83 6.05
C PHE A 22 6.41 1.22 6.38
N ALA A 23 7.39 0.60 5.71
CA ALA A 23 8.79 0.99 5.83
C ALA A 23 9.00 2.46 5.46
N HIS A 24 8.35 2.92 4.38
CA HIS A 24 8.37 4.33 4.00
C HIS A 24 7.87 5.25 5.11
N VAL A 25 6.76 4.93 5.78
CA VAL A 25 6.24 5.72 6.91
C VAL A 25 7.26 5.83 8.04
N LEU A 26 7.96 4.75 8.37
CA LEU A 26 8.98 4.74 9.42
C LEU A 26 10.20 5.60 9.06
N GLU A 27 10.54 5.67 7.78
CA GLU A 27 11.70 6.41 7.28
C GLU A 27 11.40 7.89 7.01
N ALA A 28 10.13 8.27 6.89
CA ALA A 28 9.74 9.58 6.41
C ALA A 28 10.06 10.75 7.36
N LEU A 29 10.01 10.54 8.69
CA LEU A 29 10.26 11.63 9.63
C LEU A 29 11.70 12.21 9.50
N PRO A 30 12.76 11.38 9.49
CA PRO A 30 14.10 11.85 9.15
C PRO A 30 14.22 12.50 7.75
N ARG A 31 13.57 11.94 6.73
CA ARG A 31 13.59 12.48 5.36
C ARG A 31 12.98 13.87 5.23
N LEU A 32 11.93 14.13 6.01
CA LEU A 32 11.23 15.41 6.04
C LEU A 32 11.91 16.45 6.92
N THR A 33 12.54 16.04 8.03
CA THR A 33 12.99 16.98 9.08
C THR A 33 14.51 17.09 9.23
N ARG A 34 15.28 16.11 8.75
CA ARG A 34 16.73 16.03 8.96
C ARG A 34 17.55 16.00 7.68
N TRP A 35 17.05 15.37 6.63
CA TRP A 35 17.79 15.25 5.38
C TRP A 35 17.92 16.59 4.68
N SER A 36 19.12 16.90 4.21
CA SER A 36 19.31 18.01 3.28
C SER A 36 18.59 17.72 1.97
N PRO A 37 18.24 18.77 1.20
CA PRO A 37 17.62 18.57 -0.10
C PRO A 37 18.46 17.72 -1.06
N GLU A 38 19.78 17.86 -1.02
CA GLU A 38 20.73 17.10 -1.84
C GLU A 38 20.71 15.62 -1.47
N LEU A 39 20.77 15.29 -0.17
CA LEU A 39 20.73 13.91 0.31
C LEU A 39 19.43 13.22 -0.12
N TRP A 40 18.29 13.89 0.05
CA TRP A 40 17.00 13.36 -0.37
C TRP A 40 16.95 13.13 -1.88
N ARG A 41 17.37 14.13 -2.67
CA ARG A 41 17.41 14.04 -4.14
C ARG A 41 18.29 12.88 -4.61
N GLU A 42 19.51 12.78 -4.08
CA GLU A 42 20.46 11.75 -4.50
C GLU A 42 19.96 10.35 -4.19
N THR A 43 19.40 10.16 -2.99
CA THR A 43 18.92 8.84 -2.57
C THR A 43 17.65 8.43 -3.32
N THR A 44 16.70 9.36 -3.50
CA THR A 44 15.40 9.08 -4.14
C THR A 44 15.46 9.01 -5.65
N VAL A 45 16.28 9.83 -6.30
CA VAL A 45 16.28 10.01 -7.76
C VAL A 45 17.45 9.30 -8.45
N PHE A 46 18.67 9.46 -7.94
CA PHE A 46 19.89 9.11 -8.70
C PHE A 46 20.55 7.78 -8.26
N ASN A 47 20.43 7.40 -6.99
CA ASN A 47 21.10 6.21 -6.45
C ASN A 47 20.20 4.96 -6.39
N GLY A 48 19.03 4.99 -7.05
CA GLY A 48 18.23 3.80 -7.31
C GLY A 48 17.58 3.14 -6.09
N GLN A 49 17.46 3.84 -4.95
CA GLN A 49 16.87 3.28 -3.71
C GLN A 49 15.51 2.63 -3.95
N PHE A 50 14.71 3.17 -4.88
CA PHE A 50 13.35 2.72 -5.17
C PHE A 50 13.20 1.92 -6.48
N ALA A 51 14.29 1.52 -7.14
CA ALA A 51 14.23 0.90 -8.47
C ALA A 51 13.33 -0.35 -8.54
N LEU A 52 13.36 -1.19 -7.50
CA LEU A 52 12.58 -2.43 -7.44
C LEU A 52 11.12 -2.22 -7.01
N PHE A 53 10.77 -1.06 -6.45
CA PHE A 53 9.44 -0.84 -5.89
C PHE A 53 8.38 -0.77 -6.97
N ALA A 54 8.68 -0.20 -8.14
CA ALA A 54 7.75 -0.22 -9.27
C ALA A 54 7.70 -1.60 -9.95
N ILE A 55 8.86 -2.22 -10.16
CA ILE A 55 9.00 -3.49 -10.89
C ILE A 55 8.35 -4.65 -10.14
N VAL A 56 8.53 -4.71 -8.82
CA VAL A 56 8.00 -5.78 -7.97
C VAL A 56 6.71 -5.36 -7.28
N GLY A 57 6.69 -4.15 -6.70
CA GLY A 57 5.55 -3.66 -5.93
C GLY A 57 4.30 -3.39 -6.78
N GLY A 58 4.46 -2.90 -8.01
CA GLY A 58 3.33 -2.68 -8.92
C GLY A 58 2.53 -3.95 -9.23
N PRO A 59 3.16 -5.01 -9.75
CA PRO A 59 2.50 -6.30 -9.96
C PRO A 59 1.92 -6.90 -8.67
N LEU A 60 2.62 -6.74 -7.55
CA LEU A 60 2.18 -7.23 -6.25
C LEU A 60 0.90 -6.53 -5.76
N ASP A 61 0.80 -5.20 -5.94
CA ASP A 61 -0.39 -4.42 -5.61
C ASP A 61 -1.60 -4.88 -6.44
N VAL A 62 -1.42 -5.08 -7.74
CA VAL A 62 -2.48 -5.59 -8.64
C VAL A 62 -2.91 -6.99 -8.21
N ALA A 63 -1.96 -7.91 -7.97
CA ALA A 63 -2.27 -9.27 -7.55
C ALA A 63 -3.03 -9.29 -6.20
N ALA A 64 -2.60 -8.48 -5.24
CA ALA A 64 -3.25 -8.33 -3.94
C ALA A 64 -4.72 -7.88 -4.08
N ILE A 65 -4.99 -6.90 -4.95
CA ILE A 65 -6.34 -6.39 -5.23
C ILE A 65 -7.21 -7.49 -5.86
N LEU A 66 -6.73 -8.13 -6.92
CA LEU A 66 -7.50 -9.15 -7.65
C LEU A 66 -7.86 -10.33 -6.76
N VAL A 67 -6.89 -10.83 -5.98
CA VAL A 67 -7.11 -11.97 -5.07
C VAL A 67 -8.03 -11.57 -3.91
N ALA A 68 -7.96 -10.34 -3.41
CA ALA A 68 -8.88 -9.84 -2.38
C ALA A 68 -10.33 -9.75 -2.88
N PHE A 69 -10.55 -9.29 -4.12
CA PHE A 69 -11.89 -9.30 -4.72
C PHE A 69 -12.41 -10.71 -4.98
N LEU A 70 -11.55 -11.63 -5.43
CA LEU A 70 -11.90 -13.05 -5.53
C LEU A 70 -12.30 -13.62 -4.17
N LEU A 71 -11.55 -13.31 -3.10
CA LEU A 71 -11.89 -13.72 -1.74
C LEU A 71 -13.26 -13.16 -1.32
N ALA A 72 -13.55 -11.89 -1.61
CA ALA A 72 -14.85 -11.29 -1.33
C ALA A 72 -15.98 -12.05 -2.04
N TYR A 73 -15.81 -12.37 -3.33
CA TYR A 73 -16.77 -13.19 -4.08
C TYR A 73 -17.01 -14.56 -3.43
N LEU A 74 -15.95 -15.25 -3.00
CA LEU A 74 -16.05 -16.56 -2.33
C LEU A 74 -16.71 -16.48 -0.95
N LEU A 75 -16.66 -15.31 -0.29
CA LEU A 75 -17.30 -15.05 1.00
C LEU A 75 -18.73 -14.50 0.86
N SER A 76 -19.29 -14.41 -0.35
CA SER A 76 -20.59 -13.74 -0.62
C SER A 76 -21.79 -14.28 0.20
N ASN A 77 -21.77 -15.55 0.58
CA ASN A 77 -22.80 -16.17 1.43
C ASN A 77 -22.67 -15.82 2.94
N GLU A 78 -21.52 -15.27 3.36
CA GLU A 78 -21.21 -14.93 4.75
C GLU A 78 -21.24 -13.39 4.91
N LYS A 79 -22.43 -12.81 5.01
CA LYS A 79 -22.70 -11.35 4.91
C LYS A 79 -21.67 -10.45 5.62
N LEU A 80 -21.29 -10.78 6.86
CA LEU A 80 -20.34 -9.97 7.62
C LEU A 80 -18.92 -10.07 7.05
N ALA A 81 -18.46 -11.28 6.75
CA ALA A 81 -17.14 -11.52 6.14
C ALA A 81 -17.05 -10.89 4.76
N PHE A 82 -18.10 -11.03 3.95
CA PHE A 82 -18.22 -10.38 2.64
C PHE A 82 -18.00 -8.87 2.74
N ARG A 83 -18.73 -8.18 3.63
CA ARG A 83 -18.65 -6.72 3.75
C ARG A 83 -17.27 -6.24 4.14
N PHE A 84 -16.64 -6.89 5.13
CA PHE A 84 -15.27 -6.56 5.52
C PHE A 84 -14.27 -6.87 4.40
N CYS A 85 -14.42 -8.00 3.72
CA CYS A 85 -13.52 -8.38 2.63
C CYS A 85 -13.62 -7.42 1.45
N LEU A 86 -14.84 -7.06 1.05
CA LEU A 86 -15.09 -6.09 -0.02
C LEU A 86 -14.55 -4.71 0.33
N ALA A 87 -14.78 -4.23 1.56
CA ALA A 87 -14.23 -2.96 2.02
C ALA A 87 -12.70 -2.99 2.05
N GLY A 88 -12.09 -4.09 2.49
CA GLY A 88 -10.65 -4.29 2.46
C GLY A 88 -10.09 -4.26 1.02
N ALA A 89 -10.70 -5.00 0.09
CA ALA A 89 -10.32 -5.00 -1.32
C ALA A 89 -10.46 -3.61 -1.97
N ALA A 90 -11.55 -2.90 -1.66
CA ALA A 90 -11.77 -1.53 -2.13
C ALA A 90 -10.72 -0.55 -1.59
N LEU A 91 -10.29 -0.69 -0.33
CA LEU A 91 -9.22 0.12 0.24
C LEU A 91 -7.86 -0.16 -0.41
N MET A 92 -7.55 -1.42 -0.75
CA MET A 92 -6.34 -1.76 -1.51
C MET A 92 -6.37 -1.11 -2.91
N ALA A 93 -7.53 -1.14 -3.58
CA ALA A 93 -7.71 -0.46 -4.87
C ALA A 93 -7.60 1.06 -4.74
N ALA A 94 -8.19 1.64 -3.68
CA ALA A 94 -8.07 3.07 -3.38
C ALA A 94 -6.63 3.49 -3.11
N ALA A 95 -5.83 2.65 -2.46
CA ALA A 95 -4.41 2.90 -2.26
C ALA A 95 -3.66 3.00 -3.59
N LEU A 96 -3.92 2.08 -4.54
CA LEU A 96 -3.33 2.14 -5.87
C LEU A 96 -3.79 3.39 -6.64
N MET A 97 -5.08 3.74 -6.56
CA MET A 97 -5.59 4.99 -7.16
C MET A 97 -4.94 6.23 -6.54
N ALA A 98 -4.75 6.26 -5.23
CA ALA A 98 -4.06 7.36 -4.53
C ALA A 98 -2.60 7.48 -4.97
N TRP A 99 -1.91 6.36 -5.20
CA TRP A 99 -0.57 6.37 -5.77
C TRP A 99 -0.54 7.02 -7.15
N PHE A 100 -1.45 6.61 -8.05
CA PHE A 100 -1.55 7.21 -9.40
C PHE A 100 -1.92 8.70 -9.35
N ALA A 101 -2.76 9.13 -8.40
CA ALA A 101 -3.20 10.52 -8.30
C ALA A 101 -2.16 11.45 -7.65
N ILE A 102 -1.43 10.95 -6.65
CA ILE A 102 -0.56 11.79 -5.81
C ILE A 102 0.92 11.59 -6.15
N VAL A 103 1.38 10.34 -6.16
CA VAL A 103 2.80 9.96 -6.24
C VAL A 103 3.28 9.87 -7.68
N ALA A 104 2.53 9.23 -8.58
CA ALA A 104 2.94 9.05 -9.98
C ALA A 104 3.25 10.37 -10.73
N PRO A 105 2.49 11.46 -10.54
CA PRO A 105 2.84 12.76 -11.12
C PRO A 105 4.17 13.28 -10.59
N VAL A 106 4.43 13.11 -9.29
CA VAL A 106 5.71 13.51 -8.69
C VAL A 106 6.85 12.65 -9.22
N ASN A 107 6.67 11.33 -9.36
CA ASN A 107 7.69 10.48 -9.98
C ASN A 107 8.00 10.89 -11.43
N SER A 108 6.99 11.33 -12.18
CA SER A 108 7.17 11.83 -13.54
C SER A 108 7.99 13.12 -13.57
N GLU A 109 7.77 14.01 -12.59
CA GLU A 109 8.58 15.20 -12.41
C GLU A 109 10.02 14.86 -11.99
N LEU A 110 10.20 14.02 -10.96
CA LEU A 110 11.51 13.56 -10.48
C LEU A 110 12.35 12.90 -11.59
N ALA A 111 11.71 12.19 -12.53
CA ALA A 111 12.39 11.59 -13.68
C ALA A 111 13.01 12.62 -14.64
N THR A 112 12.60 13.89 -14.57
CA THR A 112 13.17 14.98 -15.38
C THR A 112 14.35 15.67 -14.71
N TRP A 113 14.55 15.46 -13.41
CA TRP A 113 15.59 16.12 -12.64
C TRP A 113 16.99 15.71 -13.12
N GLN A 114 17.91 16.67 -13.13
CA GLN A 114 19.30 16.46 -13.51
C GLN A 114 20.24 16.67 -12.30
N PRO A 115 21.46 16.11 -12.33
CA PRO A 115 22.50 16.50 -11.39
C PRO A 115 22.72 18.01 -11.42
N GLY A 116 22.85 18.65 -10.25
CA GLY A 116 23.03 20.09 -10.15
C GLY A 116 22.24 20.71 -9.00
N PRO A 117 21.92 22.02 -9.10
CA PRO A 117 21.22 22.73 -8.03
C PRO A 117 19.82 22.13 -7.81
N VAL A 118 19.42 22.13 -6.54
CA VAL A 118 18.09 21.66 -6.13
C VAL A 118 17.01 22.62 -6.67
N PRO A 119 15.91 22.13 -7.27
CA PRO A 119 14.81 22.97 -7.75
C PRO A 119 14.21 23.86 -6.66
N GLN A 120 13.70 25.05 -7.04
CA GLN A 120 13.14 26.01 -6.08
C GLN A 120 11.90 25.46 -5.35
N ASP A 121 11.12 24.63 -6.02
CA ASP A 121 9.90 23.99 -5.51
C ASP A 121 10.17 22.66 -4.79
N PHE A 122 11.43 22.29 -4.59
CA PHE A 122 11.85 21.02 -3.97
C PHE A 122 11.06 20.65 -2.70
N ASN A 123 10.81 21.61 -1.80
CA ASN A 123 10.10 21.32 -0.57
C ASN A 123 8.65 20.88 -0.80
N ALA A 124 7.98 21.46 -1.80
CA ALA A 124 6.63 21.07 -2.17
C ALA A 124 6.61 19.66 -2.80
N VAL A 125 7.60 19.39 -3.66
CA VAL A 125 7.79 18.09 -4.33
C VAL A 125 8.06 16.99 -3.30
N ARG A 126 9.04 17.20 -2.42
CA ARG A 126 9.39 16.28 -1.33
C ARG A 126 8.18 16.02 -0.43
N TRP A 127 7.50 17.07 0.02
CA TRP A 127 6.33 16.93 0.88
C TRP A 127 5.24 16.07 0.23
N ARG A 128 4.89 16.39 -1.02
CA ARG A 128 3.85 15.66 -1.77
C ARG A 128 4.24 14.19 -1.98
N TRP A 129 5.50 13.91 -2.27
CA TRP A 129 5.98 12.55 -2.47
C TRP A 129 5.91 11.71 -1.19
N GLU A 130 6.49 12.21 -0.10
CA GLU A 130 6.52 11.52 1.20
C GLU A 130 5.10 11.31 1.76
N VAL A 131 4.29 12.38 1.80
CA VAL A 131 2.92 12.30 2.32
C VAL A 131 2.02 11.46 1.42
N GLY A 132 2.21 11.52 0.10
CA GLY A 132 1.50 10.65 -0.84
C GLY A 132 1.71 9.17 -0.53
N HIS A 133 2.94 8.77 -0.25
CA HIS A 133 3.26 7.42 0.17
C HIS A 133 2.70 7.06 1.56
N MET A 134 2.67 8.00 2.51
CA MET A 134 2.01 7.78 3.81
C MET A 134 0.49 7.55 3.66
N VAL A 135 -0.17 8.28 2.76
CA VAL A 135 -1.60 8.09 2.46
C VAL A 135 -1.85 6.69 1.89
N VAL A 136 -1.02 6.27 0.93
CA VAL A 136 -1.07 4.90 0.38
C VAL A 136 -0.88 3.86 1.48
N ALA A 137 0.09 4.06 2.38
CA ALA A 137 0.35 3.16 3.49
C ALA A 137 -0.84 3.03 4.44
N ALA A 138 -1.48 4.15 4.80
CA ALA A 138 -2.66 4.17 5.67
C ALA A 138 -3.83 3.40 5.05
N LEU A 139 -4.10 3.62 3.75
CA LEU A 139 -5.16 2.89 3.02
C LEU A 139 -4.86 1.38 2.97
N LYS A 140 -3.63 0.99 2.66
CA LYS A 140 -3.22 -0.43 2.67
C LYS A 140 -3.33 -1.05 4.06
N ALA A 141 -2.93 -0.34 5.11
CA ALA A 141 -3.00 -0.83 6.49
C ALA A 141 -4.46 -1.07 6.92
N LEU A 142 -5.36 -0.12 6.65
CA LEU A 142 -6.79 -0.29 6.91
C LEU A 142 -7.39 -1.43 6.08
N GLY A 143 -7.02 -1.51 4.79
CA GLY A 143 -7.44 -2.60 3.91
C GLY A 143 -7.02 -3.97 4.44
N PHE A 144 -5.76 -4.10 4.85
CA PHE A 144 -5.21 -5.31 5.45
C PHE A 144 -5.95 -5.70 6.74
N VAL A 145 -6.19 -4.76 7.65
CA VAL A 145 -6.96 -5.00 8.88
C VAL A 145 -8.36 -5.53 8.56
N PHE A 146 -9.04 -4.96 7.57
CA PHE A 146 -10.38 -5.41 7.18
C PHE A 146 -10.37 -6.82 6.58
N LEU A 147 -9.35 -7.17 5.80
CA LEU A 147 -9.17 -8.52 5.27
C LEU A 147 -8.89 -9.55 6.39
N CYS A 148 -8.09 -9.17 7.39
CA CYS A 148 -7.90 -9.98 8.60
C CYS A 148 -9.22 -10.19 9.36
N ILE A 149 -10.00 -9.13 9.57
CA ILE A 149 -11.31 -9.23 10.24
C ILE A 149 -12.26 -10.14 9.45
N ALA A 150 -12.31 -10.01 8.12
CA ALA A 150 -13.16 -10.84 7.26
C ALA A 150 -12.89 -12.34 7.45
N LEU A 151 -11.62 -12.73 7.59
CA LEU A 151 -11.23 -14.12 7.79
C LEU A 151 -11.38 -14.59 9.25
N LEU A 152 -11.27 -13.70 10.25
CA LEU A 152 -11.36 -14.07 11.66
C LEU A 152 -12.80 -14.06 12.21
N ALA A 153 -13.64 -13.10 11.82
CA ALA A 153 -14.95 -12.85 12.43
C ALA A 153 -15.94 -14.03 12.34
N PRO A 154 -16.07 -14.78 11.22
CA PRO A 154 -16.96 -15.94 11.15
C PRO A 154 -16.58 -17.05 12.14
N ARG A 155 -15.28 -17.21 12.42
CA ARG A 155 -14.76 -18.24 13.33
C ARG A 155 -15.08 -17.90 14.78
N LEU A 156 -14.96 -16.62 15.16
CA LEU A 156 -15.35 -16.14 16.49
C LEU A 156 -16.85 -16.28 16.75
N ARG A 157 -17.69 -16.08 15.73
CA ARG A 157 -19.15 -16.23 15.86
C ARG A 157 -19.58 -17.68 16.06
N ARG A 158 -18.91 -18.64 15.40
CA ARG A 158 -19.16 -20.07 15.63
C ARG A 158 -18.75 -20.50 17.04
N LEU A 159 -17.58 -20.07 17.54
CA LEU A 159 -17.15 -20.40 18.90
C LEU A 159 -18.11 -19.91 20.00
N ARG A 160 -18.72 -18.73 19.82
CA ARG A 160 -19.74 -18.21 20.74
C ARG A 160 -21.10 -18.93 20.67
N ALA A 161 -21.38 -19.69 19.61
CA ALA A 161 -22.63 -20.43 19.49
C ALA A 161 -22.59 -21.81 20.19
N TYR A 162 -21.41 -22.24 20.63
CA TYR A 162 -21.18 -23.53 21.30
C TYR A 162 -20.79 -23.38 22.79
N ASN A 163 -20.71 -22.15 23.30
CA ASN A 163 -20.50 -21.81 24.71
C ASN A 163 -21.77 -21.14 25.26
#